data_AF-A0A2N6U4D6-F1
#
_entry.id   AF-A0A2N6U4D6-F1
#
_cell.length_a   1.000
_cell.length_b   1.000
_cell.length_c   1.000
_cell.angle_alpha   90.00
_cell.angle_beta   90.00
_cell.angle_gamma   90.00
#
_symmetry.space_group_name_H-M   'P 1'
#
loop_
_entity.id
_entity.type
_entity.pdbx_description
1 polymer ?
#
loop_
_entity_poly.entity_id
_entity_poly.type
_entity_poly.pdbx_seq_one_letter_code
_entity_poly.pdbx_strand_id
1 'polypeptide(L)'
;MWRDSPQAEHFGSTDWAFLLDTAILHAMLWGNGDTSALPELRIRVAKFGATPEDRARLRMQFADADAADSKRPTKTSSARERRAKISVISPAQKASGE
;
A
#
# COMPACT_ATOMS: atom_id res chain seq x y z
N MET A 1 -4.16 -7.14 20.04
CA MET A 1 -5.61 -6.93 19.85
C MET A 1 -5.81 -6.18 18.51
N TRP A 2 -6.97 -6.15 17.86
CA TRP A 2 -7.14 -5.52 16.53
C TRP A 2 -6.61 -4.08 16.43
N ARG A 3 -6.70 -3.32 17.53
CA ARG A 3 -6.15 -1.98 17.70
C ARG A 3 -4.63 -1.88 17.46
N ASP A 4 -3.89 -2.96 17.71
CA ASP A 4 -2.42 -2.99 17.59
C ASP A 4 -1.96 -3.52 16.23
N SER A 5 -2.90 -3.84 15.32
CA SER A 5 -2.55 -4.33 14.00
C SER A 5 -2.09 -3.17 13.10
N PRO A 6 -1.08 -3.34 12.24
CA PRO A 6 -0.60 -2.27 11.35
C PRO A 6 -1.70 -1.67 10.45
N GLN A 7 -2.67 -2.49 10.06
CA GLN A 7 -3.82 -2.04 9.27
C GLN A 7 -4.77 -1.10 10.03
N ALA A 8 -4.79 -1.16 11.36
CA ALA A 8 -5.68 -0.32 12.17
C ALA A 8 -5.30 1.17 12.12
N GLU A 9 -4.07 1.51 11.73
CA GLU A 9 -3.63 2.90 11.51
C GLU A 9 -4.43 3.59 10.39
N HIS A 10 -4.93 2.81 9.42
CA HIS A 10 -5.67 3.33 8.28
C HIS A 10 -7.19 3.22 8.43
N PHE A 11 -7.69 2.72 9.56
CA PHE A 11 -9.13 2.55 9.76
C PHE A 11 -9.84 3.87 10.01
N GLY A 12 -10.87 4.14 9.21
CA GLY A 12 -11.76 5.27 9.39
C GLY A 12 -12.79 5.01 10.49
N SER A 13 -13.59 6.03 10.82
CA SER A 13 -14.67 5.92 11.81
C SER A 13 -15.69 4.84 11.45
N THR A 14 -15.97 4.64 10.16
CA THR A 14 -16.89 3.61 9.66
C THR A 14 -16.34 2.20 9.86
N ASP A 15 -15.03 2.01 9.73
CA ASP A 15 -14.38 0.71 9.94
C ASP A 15 -14.45 0.33 11.43
N TRP A 16 -14.20 1.30 12.31
CA TRP A 16 -14.34 1.11 13.75
C TRP A 16 -15.78 0.81 14.17
N ALA A 17 -16.76 1.49 13.59
CA ALA A 17 -18.18 1.18 13.83
C ALA A 17 -18.52 -0.25 13.38
N PHE A 18 -18.05 -0.67 12.21
CA PHE A 18 -18.26 -2.03 11.71
C PHE A 18 -17.60 -3.09 12.60
N LEU A 19 -16.39 -2.83 13.09
CA LEU A 19 -15.70 -3.73 14.03
C LEU A 19 -16.41 -3.80 15.39
N LEU A 20 -17.02 -2.69 15.84
CA LEU A 20 -17.84 -2.69 17.05
C LEU A 20 -19.08 -3.59 16.88
N ASP A 21 -19.78 -3.50 15.76
CA ASP A 21 -20.91 -4.39 15.45
C ASP A 21 -20.45 -5.85 15.35
N THR A 22 -19.25 -6.08 14.80
CA THR A 22 -18.63 -7.41 14.72
C THR A 22 -18.28 -7.97 16.10
N ALA A 23 -17.92 -7.10 17.06
CA ALA A 23 -17.64 -7.52 18.44
C ALA A 23 -18.87 -8.08 19.16
N ILE A 24 -20.09 -7.64 18.79
CA ILE A 24 -21.34 -8.22 19.31
C ILE A 24 -21.46 -9.69 18.90
N LEU A 25 -21.20 -10.01 17.62
CA LEU A 25 -21.22 -11.39 17.13
C LEU A 25 -20.14 -12.25 17.79
N HIS A 26 -18.95 -11.68 18.01
CA HIS A 26 -17.91 -12.34 18.77
C HIS A 26 -18.37 -12.61 20.22
N ALA A 27 -19.05 -11.66 20.88
CA ALA A 27 -19.59 -11.87 22.22
C ALA A 27 -20.68 -12.94 22.24
N MET A 28 -21.54 -13.02 21.24
CA MET A 28 -22.55 -14.09 21.13
C MET A 28 -21.89 -15.48 21.02
N LEU A 29 -20.86 -15.60 20.17
CA LEU A 29 -20.17 -16.86 19.96
C LEU A 29 -19.37 -17.31 21.20
N TRP A 30 -18.52 -16.45 21.75
CA TRP A 30 -17.64 -16.84 22.88
C TRP A 30 -18.27 -16.65 24.25
N GLY A 31 -19.18 -15.70 24.41
CA GLY A 31 -19.87 -15.45 25.68
C GLY A 31 -21.03 -16.41 25.89
N ASN A 32 -21.84 -16.64 24.86
CA ASN A 32 -23.06 -17.46 24.98
C ASN A 32 -22.92 -18.84 24.31
N GLY A 33 -21.83 -19.10 23.56
CA GLY A 33 -21.65 -20.35 22.82
C GLY A 33 -22.51 -20.45 21.55
N ASP A 34 -23.09 -19.34 21.07
CA ASP A 34 -23.98 -19.37 19.92
C ASP A 34 -23.20 -19.53 18.61
N THR A 35 -23.15 -20.77 18.13
CA THR A 35 -22.46 -21.13 16.88
C THR A 35 -23.13 -20.57 15.63
N SER A 36 -24.37 -20.08 15.71
CA SER A 36 -25.04 -19.47 14.55
C SER A 36 -24.36 -18.18 14.09
N ALA A 37 -23.60 -17.52 14.98
CA ALA A 37 -22.82 -16.32 14.66
C ALA A 37 -21.53 -16.62 13.87
N LEU A 38 -21.06 -17.88 13.82
CA LEU A 38 -19.81 -18.26 13.15
C LEU A 38 -19.71 -17.82 11.68
N PRO A 39 -20.71 -18.08 10.81
CA PRO A 39 -20.59 -17.78 9.38
C PRO A 39 -20.50 -16.28 9.13
N GLU A 40 -21.35 -15.49 9.79
CA GLU A 40 -21.38 -14.05 9.64
C GLU A 40 -20.10 -13.42 10.20
N LEU A 41 -19.67 -13.84 11.40
CA LEU A 41 -18.43 -13.38 11.99
C LEU A 41 -17.24 -13.63 11.06
N ARG A 42 -17.15 -14.83 10.45
CA ARG A 42 -16.08 -15.16 9.51
C ARG A 42 -16.04 -14.18 8.33
N ILE A 43 -17.19 -13.88 7.74
CA ILE A 43 -17.28 -12.97 6.59
C ILE A 43 -16.87 -11.55 6.98
N ARG A 44 -17.34 -11.06 8.13
CA ARG A 44 -17.01 -9.72 8.64
C ARG A 44 -15.53 -9.56 8.90
N VAL A 45 -14.94 -10.53 9.57
CA VAL A 45 -13.52 -10.58 9.93
C VAL A 45 -12.62 -10.70 8.69
N ALA A 46 -13.05 -11.44 7.66
CA ALA A 46 -12.34 -11.56 6.40
C ALA A 46 -12.22 -10.24 5.62
N LYS A 47 -13.21 -9.33 5.73
CA LYS A 47 -13.17 -8.00 5.08
C LYS A 47 -11.98 -7.15 5.54
N PHE A 48 -11.45 -7.41 6.72
CA PHE A 48 -10.33 -6.68 7.31
C PHE A 48 -9.04 -7.52 7.37
N GLY A 49 -8.92 -8.57 6.56
CA GLY A 49 -7.64 -9.28 6.46
C GLY A 49 -7.20 -9.98 7.74
N ALA A 50 -8.14 -10.55 8.51
CA ALA A 50 -7.80 -11.20 9.78
C ALA A 50 -6.85 -12.38 9.60
N THR A 51 -7.04 -13.18 8.54
CA THR A 51 -6.17 -14.29 8.20
C THR A 51 -5.15 -13.90 7.13
N PRO A 52 -3.99 -14.58 7.04
CA PRO A 52 -3.04 -14.38 5.95
C PRO A 52 -3.66 -14.60 4.56
N GLU A 53 -4.60 -15.54 4.44
CA GLU A 53 -5.36 -15.79 3.21
C GLU A 53 -6.22 -14.58 2.82
N ASP A 54 -6.94 -14.00 3.78
CA ASP A 54 -7.75 -12.81 3.55
C ASP A 54 -6.88 -11.61 3.12
N ARG A 55 -5.72 -11.43 3.75
CA ARG A 55 -4.77 -10.37 3.37
C ARG A 55 -4.24 -10.56 1.95
N ALA A 56 -3.91 -11.80 1.59
CA ALA A 56 -3.48 -12.12 0.22
C ALA A 56 -4.60 -11.87 -0.79
N ARG A 57 -5.84 -12.25 -0.46
CA ARG A 57 -7.03 -12.05 -1.31
C ARG A 57 -7.35 -10.57 -1.52
N LEU A 58 -7.26 -9.77 -0.46
CA LEU A 58 -7.48 -8.33 -0.51
C LEU A 58 -6.29 -7.58 -1.14
N ARG A 59 -5.20 -8.29 -1.46
CA ARG A 59 -3.93 -7.70 -1.92
C ARG A 59 -3.47 -6.58 -1.00
N MET A 60 -3.68 -6.75 0.30
CA MET A 60 -3.27 -5.79 1.32
C MET A 60 -1.76 -5.64 1.28
N GLN A 61 -1.31 -4.50 0.76
CA GLN A 61 0.09 -4.10 0.83
C GLN A 61 0.22 -3.21 2.06
N PHE A 62 0.86 -3.72 3.10
CA PHE A 62 1.36 -2.87 4.17
C PHE A 62 2.49 -2.06 3.54
N ALA A 63 2.18 -0.83 3.16
CA ALA A 63 3.19 0.07 2.66
C ALA A 63 4.08 0.44 3.85
N ASP A 64 5.22 -0.22 4.00
CA ASP A 64 6.38 0.43 4.59
C ASP A 64 6.69 1.61 3.65
N ALA A 65 6.09 2.77 3.91
CA ALA A 65 6.27 3.96 3.08
C ALA A 65 7.77 4.30 2.92
N ASP A 66 8.58 3.96 3.93
CA ASP A 66 10.04 4.09 3.92
C ASP A 66 10.76 3.09 2.98
N ALA A 67 10.20 1.89 2.76
CA ALA A 67 10.77 0.89 1.86
C ALA A 67 10.48 1.18 0.37
N ALA A 68 9.39 1.91 0.08
CA ALA A 68 9.03 2.29 -1.27
C ALA A 68 9.87 3.47 -1.80
N ASP A 69 10.19 4.44 -0.95
CA ASP A 69 11.03 5.59 -1.35
C ASP A 69 12.50 5.18 -1.54
N SER A 70 13.01 4.22 -0.76
CA SER A 70 14.37 3.69 -0.89
C SER A 70 14.62 2.87 -2.17
N LYS A 71 13.56 2.37 -2.83
CA LYS A 71 13.65 1.70 -4.15
C LYS A 71 13.45 2.64 -5.34
N ARG A 72 13.23 3.94 -5.11
CA ARG A 72 13.07 4.89 -6.20
C ARG A 72 14.41 5.03 -6.94
N PRO A 73 14.49 4.63 -8.22
CA PRO A 73 15.74 4.77 -8.96
C PRO A 73 16.12 6.26 -8.98
N THR A 74 17.37 6.55 -8.65
CA THR A 74 17.94 7.91 -8.72
C THR A 74 17.62 8.51 -10.08
N LYS A 75 16.94 9.66 -10.09
CA LYS A 75 16.48 10.35 -11.31
C LYS A 75 17.55 10.29 -12.41
N THR A 76 17.29 9.54 -13.47
CA THR A 76 18.16 9.51 -14.65
C THR A 76 18.31 10.93 -15.19
N SER A 77 19.54 11.31 -15.54
CA SER A 77 19.88 12.63 -16.08
C SER A 77 18.89 13.07 -17.15
N SER A 78 18.35 14.28 -16.99
CA SER A 78 17.30 14.81 -17.86
C SER A 78 17.77 14.89 -19.31
N ALA A 79 16.87 14.80 -20.28
CA ALA A 79 17.22 14.92 -21.70
C ALA A 79 17.96 16.25 -22.01
N ARG A 80 17.67 17.31 -21.25
CA ARG A 80 18.35 18.61 -21.33
C ARG A 80 19.82 18.52 -20.93
N GLU A 81 20.10 17.83 -19.85
CA GLU A 81 21.45 17.66 -19.29
C GLU A 81 22.32 16.77 -20.19
N ARG A 82 21.73 15.71 -20.76
CA ARG A 82 22.39 14.85 -21.76
C ARG A 82 22.77 15.59 -23.05
N ARG A 83 21.98 16.59 -23.46
CA ARG A 83 22.18 17.33 -24.71
C ARG A 83 22.97 18.63 -24.53
N ALA A 84 23.30 19.01 -23.31
CA ALA A 84 23.98 20.28 -23.02
C ALA A 84 25.39 20.38 -23.63
N LYS A 85 26.06 19.26 -23.90
CA LYS A 85 27.42 19.22 -24.47
C LYS A 85 27.49 19.08 -25.99
N ILE A 86 26.35 19.08 -26.69
CA ILE A 86 26.33 18.96 -28.15
C ILE A 86 26.29 20.36 -28.76
N SER A 87 27.41 20.79 -29.35
CA SER A 87 27.48 22.03 -30.13
C SER A 87 27.39 21.73 -31.63
N VAL A 88 26.57 22.49 -32.36
CA VAL A 88 26.50 22.41 -33.83
C VAL A 88 27.79 22.99 -34.41
N ILE A 89 28.50 22.21 -35.21
CA ILE A 89 29.65 22.71 -35.99
C ILE A 89 29.09 23.29 -37.28
N SER A 90 29.19 24.61 -37.45
CA SER A 90 28.84 25.28 -38.69
C SER A 90 29.93 25.01 -39.75
N PRO A 91 29.58 24.75 -41.01
CA PRO A 91 30.54 24.34 -42.05
C PRO A 91 31.61 25.40 -42.37
N ALA A 92 31.43 26.66 -41.95
CA ALA A 92 32.40 27.72 -42.14
C ALA A 92 33.66 27.61 -41.24
N GLN A 93 33.63 26.83 -40.15
CA GLN A 93 34.76 26.71 -39.21
C GLN A 93 35.78 25.63 -39.58
N LYS A 94 35.52 24.82 -40.62
CA LYS A 94 36.44 23.76 -41.07
C LYS A 94 37.49 24.23 -42.09
N ALA A 95 37.42 25.49 -42.52
CA ALA A 95 38.25 26.04 -43.61
C ALA A 95 39.40 26.97 -43.15
N SER A 96 39.67 27.07 -41.84
CA SER A 96 40.75 27.94 -41.32
C SER A 96 41.69 27.22 -40.35
N GLY A 97 41.97 25.95 -40.62
CA GLY A 97 42.91 25.14 -39.85
C GLY A 97 43.80 24.30 -40.76
N GLU A 98 44.69 24.98 -41.48
CA GLU A 98 45.99 24.45 -41.92
C GLU A 98 47.04 25.55 -41.71
#